data_AF-A0A0X3WLW6-F1
#
_entry.id   AF-A0A0X3WLW6-F1
#
_cell.length_a   1.000
_cell.length_b   1.000
_cell.length_c   1.000
_cell.angle_alpha   90.00
_cell.angle_beta   90.00
_cell.angle_gamma   90.00
#
_symmetry.space_group_name_H-M   'P 1'
#
loop_
_entity.id
_entity.type
_entity.pdbx_description
1 polymer ?
#
loop_
_entity_poly.entity_id
_entity_poly.type
_entity_poly.pdbx_seq_one_letter_code
_entity_poly.pdbx_strand_id
1 'polypeptide(L)'
;MISFKDVSKHYPNGTTAVDRLSLELPEGGITVLVGSSGCGKTTTLRMVNRMVEPSSGTVSVAGRDVLAADAAELRRGIGYVIQQAGLFPHRTILDNIATVPLLLGWGRRKARARAAELLELVGLPGDSGKRYPHQLSGGQQQRVGVARALAADPPVLLMDEPFGAVDPVVRTQLQNELLRLQSELRKTVVFVTHDIDEAVRLGDRIAIFRTGGHLVQCAPPAELLASPADDFVAGFLGAERGLKLLSLSTLGDLPQEPVPADGDRWRLVTSERGEPLGWRDAEGPEGDRAPLLPVRALRDGDSLLTALDESLASPAGLVARVDADGVLTGVTGRERIHEFAGRRHAEAGRAAALKNATEAAEADGEERATSDEASQAAETRGEADDEGTQGSAGSDDTPVSDPSVTA
;
A
#
# COMPACT_ATOMS: atom_id res chain seq x y z
N MET A 1 4.50 15.04 0.54
CA MET A 1 5.46 13.92 0.36
C MET A 1 6.06 13.53 1.71
N ILE A 2 6.28 12.24 1.98
CA ILE A 2 7.04 11.74 3.14
C ILE A 2 8.29 11.03 2.61
N SER A 3 9.45 11.25 3.22
CA SER A 3 10.71 10.61 2.78
C SER A 3 11.55 10.13 3.95
N PHE A 4 12.24 9.02 3.70
CA PHE A 4 13.27 8.44 4.55
C PHE A 4 14.58 8.45 3.75
N LYS A 5 15.64 8.99 4.35
CA LYS A 5 16.99 9.00 3.76
C LYS A 5 17.97 8.34 4.73
N ASP A 6 18.43 7.14 4.37
CA ASP A 6 19.40 6.32 5.10
C ASP A 6 19.06 6.15 6.58
N VAL A 7 17.77 5.94 6.87
CA VAL A 7 17.25 5.92 8.23
C VAL A 7 17.51 4.58 8.89
N SER A 8 18.16 4.60 10.06
CA SER A 8 18.29 3.41 10.91
C SER A 8 17.65 3.64 12.27
N LYS A 9 17.14 2.56 12.86
CA LYS A 9 16.66 2.54 14.24
C LYS A 9 17.21 1.33 15.00
N HIS A 10 18.05 1.62 15.99
CA HIS A 10 18.56 0.65 16.95
C HIS A 10 17.91 0.87 18.32
N TYR A 11 17.52 -0.22 18.96
CA TYR A 11 17.03 -0.22 20.33
C TYR A 11 18.15 -0.59 21.32
N PRO A 12 18.09 -0.12 22.58
CA PRO A 12 19.13 -0.38 23.58
C PRO A 12 19.37 -1.87 23.89
N ASN A 13 18.41 -2.74 23.58
CA ASN A 13 18.52 -4.19 23.72
C ASN A 13 19.32 -4.85 22.57
N GLY A 14 19.95 -4.08 21.69
CA GLY A 14 20.71 -4.56 20.54
C GLY A 14 19.85 -4.90 19.31
N THR A 15 18.52 -4.72 19.36
CA THR A 15 17.65 -4.97 18.21
C THR A 15 17.75 -3.83 17.19
N THR A 16 18.12 -4.14 15.95
CA THR A 16 17.94 -3.25 14.80
C THR A 16 16.54 -3.45 14.24
N ALA A 17 15.71 -2.41 14.33
CA ALA A 17 14.33 -2.47 13.86
C ALA A 17 14.18 -1.92 12.44
N VAL A 18 15.03 -0.98 12.04
CA VAL A 18 15.11 -0.43 10.68
C VAL A 18 16.60 -0.25 10.38
N ASP A 19 17.05 -0.68 9.21
CA ASP A 19 18.44 -0.54 8.78
C ASP A 19 18.53 0.16 7.42
N ARG A 20 19.14 1.35 7.40
CA ARG A 20 19.45 2.17 6.22
C ARG A 20 18.27 2.26 5.24
N LEU A 21 17.10 2.58 5.76
CA LEU A 21 15.89 2.74 4.97
C LEU A 21 15.96 4.05 4.17
N SER A 22 15.95 3.89 2.85
CA SER A 22 15.70 4.97 1.89
C SER A 22 14.40 4.66 1.15
N LEU A 23 13.39 5.50 1.33
CA LEU A 23 12.03 5.28 0.84
C LEU A 23 11.29 6.60 0.67
N GLU A 24 10.64 6.77 -0.47
CA GLU A 24 9.76 7.90 -0.74
C GLU A 24 8.31 7.44 -0.80
N LEU A 25 7.44 8.18 -0.09
CA LEU A 25 6.00 7.98 -0.09
C LEU A 25 5.36 9.18 -0.78
N PRO A 26 4.78 8.98 -1.98
CA PRO A 26 4.27 10.07 -2.80
C PRO A 26 3.11 10.79 -2.10
N GLU A 27 3.01 12.09 -2.37
CA GLU A 27 1.90 12.88 -1.87
C GLU A 27 0.60 12.48 -2.58
N GLY A 28 -0.48 12.38 -1.82
CA GLY A 28 -1.79 12.03 -2.37
C GLY A 28 -1.91 10.61 -2.90
N GLY A 29 -1.00 9.72 -2.50
CA GLY A 29 -1.09 8.29 -2.73
C GLY A 29 -1.16 7.47 -1.45
N ILE A 30 -1.52 6.20 -1.60
CA ILE A 30 -1.52 5.19 -0.55
C ILE A 30 -0.28 4.32 -0.71
N THR A 31 0.61 4.38 0.27
CA THR A 31 1.75 3.46 0.37
C THR A 31 1.50 2.45 1.47
N VAL A 32 1.53 1.18 1.12
CA VAL A 32 1.29 0.08 2.03
C VAL A 32 2.61 -0.57 2.44
N LEU A 33 2.92 -0.63 3.73
CA LEU A 33 4.07 -1.34 4.26
C LEU A 33 3.65 -2.75 4.67
N VAL A 34 4.31 -3.75 4.09
CA VAL A 34 4.04 -5.18 4.37
C VAL A 34 5.32 -5.91 4.72
N GLY A 35 5.18 -7.07 5.37
CA GLY A 35 6.32 -7.89 5.78
C GLY A 35 6.03 -8.71 7.02
N SER A 36 6.96 -9.58 7.42
CA SER A 36 6.84 -10.44 8.60
C SER A 36 6.65 -9.67 9.91
N SER A 37 6.11 -10.31 10.95
CA SER A 37 6.06 -9.69 12.28
C SER A 37 7.48 -9.35 12.75
N GLY A 38 7.66 -8.15 13.31
CA GLY A 38 8.96 -7.68 13.79
C GLY A 38 9.92 -7.14 12.72
N CYS A 39 9.54 -7.05 11.44
CA CYS A 39 10.40 -6.51 10.38
C CYS A 39 10.52 -4.97 10.35
N GLY A 40 10.01 -4.25 11.36
CA GLY A 40 10.20 -2.80 11.47
C GLY A 40 9.07 -1.90 10.99
N LYS A 41 8.00 -2.41 10.33
CA LYS A 41 6.90 -1.60 9.76
C LYS A 41 6.31 -0.56 10.72
N THR A 42 5.89 -1.02 11.89
CA THR A 42 5.31 -0.15 12.93
C THR A 42 6.34 0.86 13.45
N THR A 43 7.61 0.47 13.53
CA THR A 43 8.71 1.39 13.91
C THR A 43 8.91 2.45 12.84
N THR A 44 8.96 2.08 11.56
CA THR A 44 9.00 2.98 10.41
C THR A 44 7.85 3.98 10.44
N LEU A 45 6.62 3.50 10.66
CA LEU A 45 5.43 4.35 10.75
C LEU A 45 5.50 5.33 11.93
N ARG A 46 5.97 4.88 13.11
CA ARG A 46 6.13 5.71 14.32
C ARG A 46 7.25 6.74 14.21
N MET A 47 8.20 6.57 13.29
CA MET A 47 9.21 7.60 13.03
C MET A 47 8.62 8.79 12.26
N VAL A 48 7.63 8.57 11.40
CA VAL A 48 6.97 9.65 10.62
C VAL A 48 6.31 10.69 11.52
N ASN A 49 5.64 10.28 12.60
CA ASN A 49 5.01 11.19 13.56
C ASN A 49 5.86 11.44 14.81
N ARG A 50 7.16 11.08 14.75
CA ARG A 50 8.13 11.23 15.84
C ARG A 50 7.66 10.62 17.18
N MET A 51 6.90 9.53 17.16
CA MET A 51 6.68 8.73 18.38
C MET A 51 7.91 7.91 18.75
N VAL A 52 8.72 7.58 17.75
CA VAL A 52 10.04 7.01 17.89
C VAL A 52 10.99 7.91 17.10
N GLU A 53 12.10 8.32 17.70
CA GLU A 53 13.13 9.07 16.98
C GLU A 53 14.07 8.10 16.26
N PRO A 54 14.49 8.41 15.01
CA PRO A 54 15.50 7.62 14.31
C PRO A 54 16.83 7.64 15.08
N SER A 55 17.63 6.57 14.95
CA SER A 55 18.99 6.53 15.49
C SER A 55 19.98 7.26 14.57
N SER A 56 19.73 7.24 13.27
CA SER A 56 20.49 7.94 12.24
C SER A 56 19.63 8.17 11.00
N GLY A 57 20.12 8.99 10.06
CA GLY A 57 19.40 9.37 8.85
C GLY A 57 18.33 10.43 9.09
N THR A 58 17.56 10.74 8.06
CA THR A 58 16.57 11.83 8.08
C THR A 58 15.20 11.32 7.68
N VAL A 59 14.18 11.69 8.47
CA VAL A 59 12.76 11.47 8.14
C VAL A 59 12.12 12.82 7.91
N SER A 60 11.51 13.04 6.75
CA SER A 60 10.86 14.29 6.41
C SER A 60 9.39 14.10 6.09
N VAL A 61 8.55 15.05 6.53
CA VAL A 61 7.12 15.12 6.22
C VAL A 61 6.84 16.48 5.61
N ALA A 62 6.29 16.50 4.40
CA ALA A 62 6.03 17.71 3.62
C ALA A 62 7.27 18.62 3.50
N GLY A 63 8.43 18.00 3.20
CA GLY A 63 9.71 18.70 3.00
C GLY A 63 10.38 19.21 4.30
N ARG A 64 9.83 18.90 5.48
CA ARG A 64 10.40 19.31 6.77
C ARG A 64 10.85 18.09 7.58
N ASP A 65 12.06 18.16 8.11
CA ASP A 65 12.58 17.14 9.04
C ASP A 65 11.68 17.08 10.29
N VAL A 66 11.29 15.86 10.66
CA VAL A 66 10.44 15.60 11.83
C VAL A 66 11.13 15.99 13.15
N LEU A 67 12.46 15.92 13.23
CA LEU A 67 13.22 16.27 14.42
C LEU A 67 13.29 17.79 14.65
N ALA A 68 13.15 18.59 13.59
CA ALA A 68 13.13 20.04 13.66
C ALA A 68 11.77 20.62 14.11
N ALA A 69 10.69 19.83 14.04
CA ALA A 69 9.35 20.24 14.44
C ALA A 69 9.02 19.88 15.90
N ASP A 70 8.18 20.67 16.56
CA ASP A 70 7.58 20.26 17.84
C ASP A 70 6.79 18.97 17.67
N ALA A 71 7.06 17.99 18.54
CA ALA A 71 6.47 16.66 18.40
C ALA A 71 4.94 16.68 18.60
N ALA A 72 4.40 17.56 19.45
CA ALA A 72 2.97 17.64 19.69
C ALA A 72 2.23 18.37 18.56
N GLU A 73 2.85 19.37 17.95
CA GLU A 73 2.36 20.05 16.75
C GLU A 73 2.35 19.10 15.55
N LEU A 74 3.47 18.41 15.29
CA LEU A 74 3.58 17.42 14.20
C LEU A 74 2.47 16.36 14.30
N ARG A 75 2.28 15.77 15.49
CA ARG A 75 1.26 14.72 15.71
C ARG A 75 -0.17 15.25 15.58
N ARG A 76 -0.43 16.52 15.88
CA ARG A 76 -1.77 17.12 15.69
C ARG A 76 -2.12 17.31 14.21
N GLY A 77 -1.12 17.49 13.35
CA GLY A 77 -1.28 17.58 11.90
C GLY A 77 -1.40 16.24 11.18
N ILE A 78 -1.21 15.11 11.88
CA ILE A 78 -1.20 13.76 11.30
C ILE A 78 -2.32 12.93 11.93
N GLY A 79 -3.19 12.35 11.10
CA GLY A 79 -4.13 11.34 11.56
C GLY A 79 -3.38 10.05 11.86
N TYR A 80 -3.58 9.45 13.04
CA TYR A 80 -2.90 8.21 13.39
C TYR A 80 -3.88 7.17 13.96
N VAL A 81 -3.99 6.04 13.27
CA VAL A 81 -4.69 4.84 13.75
C VAL A 81 -3.65 3.88 14.32
N ILE A 82 -3.82 3.51 15.59
CA ILE A 82 -2.88 2.67 16.34
C ILE A 82 -3.47 1.25 16.43
N GLN A 83 -2.59 0.23 16.39
CA GLN A 83 -2.94 -1.20 16.46
C GLN A 83 -3.84 -1.58 17.65
N GLN A 84 -3.71 -0.88 18.78
CA GLN A 84 -4.70 -0.87 19.86
C GLN A 84 -5.41 0.47 19.80
N ALA A 85 -6.74 0.48 19.66
CA ALA A 85 -7.58 1.65 19.36
C ALA A 85 -7.20 2.97 20.06
N GLY A 86 -6.51 2.89 21.21
CA GLY A 86 -5.81 4.01 21.81
C GLY A 86 -6.78 5.06 22.32
N LEU A 87 -7.99 4.63 22.66
CA LEU A 87 -9.08 5.48 23.11
C LEU A 87 -8.82 5.94 24.55
N PHE A 88 -9.23 7.15 24.86
CA PHE A 88 -9.20 7.69 26.22
C PHE A 88 -10.32 7.00 27.02
N PRO A 89 -9.97 6.18 28.03
CA PRO A 89 -10.95 5.31 28.72
C PRO A 89 -11.96 6.10 29.55
N HIS A 90 -11.60 7.32 29.95
CA HIS A 90 -12.40 8.23 30.77
C HIS A 90 -13.23 9.21 29.93
N ARG A 91 -13.26 9.06 28.60
CA ARG A 91 -14.07 9.89 27.70
C ARG A 91 -15.10 9.05 26.97
N THR A 92 -16.22 9.66 26.62
CA THR A 92 -17.24 9.01 25.78
C THR A 92 -16.69 8.75 24.37
N ILE A 93 -17.35 7.90 23.60
CA ILE A 93 -16.98 7.62 22.21
C ILE A 93 -17.03 8.89 21.35
N LEU A 94 -18.09 9.69 21.48
CA LEU A 94 -18.21 10.94 20.75
C LEU A 94 -17.09 11.92 21.11
N ASP A 95 -16.73 12.00 22.39
CA ASP A 95 -15.63 12.86 22.84
C ASP A 95 -14.26 12.34 22.41
N ASN A 96 -14.08 11.02 22.33
CA ASN A 96 -12.88 10.42 21.77
C ASN A 96 -12.67 10.87 20.32
N ILE A 97 -13.70 10.74 19.47
CA ILE A 97 -13.64 11.14 18.06
C ILE A 97 -13.43 12.65 17.95
N ALA A 98 -14.15 13.45 18.74
CA ALA A 98 -14.04 14.92 18.72
C ALA A 98 -12.72 15.47 19.31
N THR A 99 -11.86 14.64 19.91
CA THR A 99 -10.70 15.12 20.68
C THR A 99 -9.71 15.92 19.81
N VAL A 100 -9.32 15.40 18.64
CA VAL A 100 -8.33 16.09 17.79
C VAL A 100 -8.87 17.40 17.22
N PRO A 101 -10.10 17.47 16.66
CA PRO A 101 -10.71 18.75 16.27
C PRO A 101 -10.72 19.80 17.38
N LEU A 102 -11.05 19.41 18.62
CA LEU A 102 -11.05 20.32 19.77
C LEU A 102 -9.63 20.83 20.10
N LEU A 103 -8.61 19.98 20.00
CA LEU A 103 -7.20 20.37 20.22
C LEU A 103 -6.66 21.29 19.11
N LEU A 104 -7.25 21.23 17.92
CA LEU A 104 -7.01 22.15 16.81
C LEU A 104 -7.85 23.44 16.89
N GLY A 105 -8.58 23.64 18.00
CA GLY A 105 -9.35 24.87 18.25
C GLY A 105 -10.72 24.91 17.57
N TRP A 106 -11.23 23.80 17.05
CA TRP A 106 -12.58 23.78 16.46
C TRP A 106 -13.64 24.05 17.53
N GLY A 107 -14.68 24.80 17.18
CA GLY A 107 -15.82 25.03 18.08
C GLY A 107 -16.50 23.72 18.48
N ARG A 108 -16.88 23.58 19.76
CA ARG A 108 -17.45 22.35 20.33
C ARG A 108 -18.61 21.76 19.54
N ARG A 109 -19.49 22.62 18.99
CA ARG A 109 -20.64 22.21 18.17
C ARG A 109 -20.18 21.55 16.87
N LYS A 110 -19.25 22.20 16.14
CA LYS A 110 -18.67 21.68 14.89
C LYS A 110 -17.96 20.34 15.12
N ALA A 111 -17.12 20.26 16.15
CA ALA A 111 -16.36 19.04 16.48
C ALA A 111 -17.29 17.86 16.80
N ARG A 112 -18.37 18.08 17.57
CA ARG A 112 -19.34 17.03 17.90
C ARG A 112 -20.21 16.62 16.71
N ALA A 113 -20.60 17.55 15.85
CA ALA A 113 -21.33 17.22 14.63
C ALA A 113 -20.50 16.31 13.71
N ARG A 114 -19.24 16.70 13.45
CA ARG A 114 -18.30 15.87 12.68
C ARG A 114 -18.06 14.50 13.31
N ALA A 115 -17.94 14.45 14.63
CA ALA A 115 -17.78 13.18 15.34
C ALA A 115 -19.00 12.25 15.21
N ALA A 116 -20.22 12.81 15.14
CA ALA A 116 -21.44 12.02 14.95
C ALA A 116 -21.52 11.46 13.52
N GLU A 117 -21.21 12.26 12.50
CA GLU A 117 -21.11 11.79 11.10
C GLU A 117 -20.14 10.61 10.98
N LEU A 118 -18.96 10.73 11.60
CA LEU A 118 -17.93 9.69 11.54
C LEU A 118 -18.32 8.43 12.32
N LEU A 119 -19.14 8.56 13.37
CA LEU A 119 -19.66 7.42 14.12
C LEU A 119 -20.60 6.56 13.24
N GLU A 120 -21.46 7.21 12.48
CA GLU A 120 -22.37 6.54 11.53
C GLU A 120 -21.59 5.89 10.38
N LEU A 121 -20.58 6.60 9.85
CA LEU A 121 -19.72 6.11 8.77
C LEU A 121 -18.97 4.83 9.17
N VAL A 122 -18.51 4.71 10.42
CA VAL A 122 -17.87 3.46 10.90
C VAL A 122 -18.88 2.39 11.33
N GLY A 123 -20.17 2.56 11.01
CA GLY A 123 -21.21 1.57 11.27
C GLY A 123 -21.51 1.38 12.75
N LEU A 124 -21.38 2.43 13.56
CA LEU A 124 -21.78 2.44 14.97
C LEU A 124 -23.09 3.23 15.13
N PRO A 125 -24.08 2.69 15.85
CA PRO A 125 -25.34 3.39 16.05
C PRO A 125 -25.11 4.64 16.90
N GLY A 126 -25.87 5.71 16.63
CA GLY A 126 -25.66 7.03 17.23
C GLY A 126 -25.72 7.04 18.77
N ASP A 127 -26.46 6.11 19.38
CA ASP A 127 -26.52 5.94 20.84
C ASP A 127 -25.17 5.51 21.45
N SER A 128 -24.32 4.86 20.66
CA SER A 128 -22.97 4.45 21.06
C SER A 128 -22.07 5.64 21.37
N GLY A 129 -22.37 6.83 20.85
CA GLY A 129 -21.62 8.05 21.11
C GLY A 129 -21.53 8.40 22.60
N LYS A 130 -22.54 8.02 23.40
CA LYS A 130 -22.59 8.27 24.86
C LYS A 130 -21.87 7.21 25.69
N ARG A 131 -21.52 6.08 25.09
CA ARG A 131 -20.84 4.97 25.77
C ARG A 131 -19.37 5.32 26.01
N TYR A 132 -18.71 4.55 26.87
CA TYR A 132 -17.28 4.59 27.12
C TYR A 132 -16.58 3.41 26.43
N PRO A 133 -15.26 3.48 26.15
CA PRO A 133 -14.53 2.43 25.43
C PRO A 133 -14.69 1.03 26.01
N HIS A 134 -14.69 0.89 27.34
CA HIS A 134 -14.84 -0.41 28.02
C HIS A 134 -16.22 -1.06 27.81
N GLN A 135 -17.20 -0.32 27.28
CA GLN A 135 -18.54 -0.82 26.97
C GLN A 135 -18.67 -1.27 25.50
N LEU A 136 -17.59 -1.21 24.73
CA LEU A 136 -17.52 -1.61 23.33
C LEU A 136 -16.64 -2.85 23.15
N SER A 137 -16.96 -3.68 22.16
CA SER A 137 -16.08 -4.77 21.73
C SER A 137 -14.77 -4.23 21.13
N GLY A 138 -13.71 -5.07 21.06
CA GLY A 138 -12.42 -4.66 20.48
C GLY A 138 -12.56 -4.12 19.05
N GLY A 139 -13.33 -4.78 18.19
CA GLY A 139 -13.59 -4.31 16.81
C GLY A 139 -14.41 -3.01 16.76
N GLN A 140 -15.33 -2.79 17.71
CA GLN A 140 -16.01 -1.49 17.83
C GLN A 140 -15.05 -0.38 18.30
N GLN A 141 -14.13 -0.68 19.22
CA GLN A 141 -13.12 0.29 19.65
C GLN A 141 -12.18 0.65 18.49
N GLN A 142 -11.75 -0.33 17.70
CA GLN A 142 -10.88 -0.10 16.54
C GLN A 142 -11.53 0.83 15.51
N ARG A 143 -12.83 0.61 15.22
CA ARG A 143 -13.64 1.51 14.39
C ARG A 143 -13.65 2.96 14.91
N VAL A 144 -13.81 3.15 16.21
CA VAL A 144 -13.73 4.49 16.83
C VAL A 144 -12.33 5.09 16.68
N GLY A 145 -11.28 4.27 16.78
CA GLY A 145 -9.91 4.69 16.52
C GLY A 145 -9.71 5.23 15.11
N VAL A 146 -10.26 4.55 14.10
CA VAL A 146 -10.29 5.01 12.70
C VAL A 146 -11.05 6.33 12.57
N ALA A 147 -12.28 6.41 13.09
CA ALA A 147 -13.09 7.62 13.07
C ALA A 147 -12.35 8.82 13.69
N ARG A 148 -11.67 8.63 14.82
CA ARG A 148 -10.90 9.68 15.49
C ARG A 148 -9.74 10.20 14.63
N ALA A 149 -9.04 9.32 13.92
CA ALA A 149 -7.93 9.73 13.04
C ALA A 149 -8.43 10.57 11.84
N LEU A 150 -9.64 10.30 11.36
CA LEU A 150 -10.28 11.03 10.26
C LEU A 150 -10.98 12.33 10.71
N ALA A 151 -11.21 12.51 12.01
CA ALA A 151 -12.02 13.60 12.54
C ALA A 151 -11.50 15.01 12.23
N ALA A 152 -10.17 15.16 12.19
CA ALA A 152 -9.50 16.43 11.93
C ALA A 152 -9.23 16.71 10.45
N ASP A 153 -9.65 15.81 9.55
CA ASP A 153 -9.33 15.84 8.11
C ASP A 153 -7.83 16.11 7.79
N PRO A 154 -6.91 15.36 8.41
CA PRO A 154 -5.48 15.63 8.27
C PRO A 154 -4.98 15.37 6.84
N PRO A 155 -3.95 16.10 6.35
CA PRO A 155 -3.35 15.86 5.04
C PRO A 155 -2.58 14.54 4.96
N VAL A 156 -2.13 14.02 6.11
CA VAL A 156 -1.40 12.76 6.25
C VAL A 156 -2.15 11.83 7.20
N LEU A 157 -2.35 10.58 6.78
CA LEU A 157 -2.97 9.53 7.57
C LEU A 157 -2.00 8.35 7.70
N LEU A 158 -1.66 8.01 8.94
CA LEU A 158 -0.85 6.86 9.30
C LEU A 158 -1.76 5.80 9.91
N MET A 159 -1.69 4.56 9.45
CA MET A 159 -2.54 3.49 9.93
C MET A 159 -1.75 2.22 10.22
N ASP A 160 -1.78 1.77 11.47
CA ASP A 160 -1.08 0.58 11.96
C ASP A 160 -2.09 -0.56 12.17
N GLU A 161 -2.20 -1.47 11.20
CA GLU A 161 -3.17 -2.59 11.17
C GLU A 161 -4.62 -2.17 11.51
N PRO A 162 -5.18 -1.15 10.84
CA PRO A 162 -6.45 -0.53 11.24
C PRO A 162 -7.67 -1.46 11.09
N PHE A 163 -7.53 -2.57 10.36
CA PHE A 163 -8.63 -3.49 10.05
C PHE A 163 -8.46 -4.89 10.64
N GLY A 164 -7.34 -5.17 11.32
CA GLY A 164 -6.97 -6.52 11.75
C GLY A 164 -7.98 -7.19 12.69
N ALA A 165 -8.65 -6.42 13.57
CA ALA A 165 -9.65 -6.94 14.51
C ALA A 165 -11.10 -6.56 14.13
N VAL A 166 -11.33 -6.16 12.86
CA VAL A 166 -12.65 -5.84 12.32
C VAL A 166 -13.20 -7.02 11.53
N ASP A 167 -14.52 -7.26 11.64
CA ASP A 167 -15.20 -8.30 10.88
C ASP A 167 -15.10 -8.06 9.35
N PRO A 168 -15.19 -9.11 8.51
CA PRO A 168 -14.94 -8.99 7.07
C PRO A 168 -15.86 -8.01 6.33
N VAL A 169 -17.13 -7.90 6.74
CA VAL A 169 -18.13 -7.04 6.09
C VAL A 169 -17.80 -5.58 6.37
N VAL A 170 -17.60 -5.23 7.64
CA VAL A 170 -17.25 -3.88 8.07
C VAL A 170 -15.86 -3.49 7.59
N ARG A 171 -14.90 -4.43 7.58
CA ARG A 171 -13.57 -4.23 7.00
C ARG A 171 -13.67 -3.75 5.55
N THR A 172 -14.46 -4.44 4.73
CA THR A 172 -14.69 -4.08 3.33
C THR A 172 -15.32 -2.70 3.18
N GLN A 173 -16.27 -2.35 4.04
CA GLN A 173 -16.89 -1.01 4.04
C GLN A 173 -15.87 0.09 4.38
N LEU A 174 -15.04 -0.11 5.40
CA LEU A 174 -14.00 0.86 5.78
C LEU A 174 -12.93 1.02 4.70
N GLN A 175 -12.54 -0.09 4.05
CA GLN A 175 -11.63 -0.08 2.92
C GLN A 175 -12.19 0.72 1.74
N ASN A 176 -13.47 0.53 1.40
CA ASN A 176 -14.13 1.31 0.35
C ASN A 176 -14.21 2.79 0.70
N GLU A 177 -14.47 3.13 1.97
CA GLU A 177 -14.51 4.51 2.42
C GLU A 177 -13.12 5.16 2.39
N LEU A 178 -12.06 4.42 2.73
CA LEU A 178 -10.69 4.89 2.56
C LEU A 178 -10.38 5.21 1.09
N LEU A 179 -10.74 4.31 0.17
CA LEU A 179 -10.56 4.51 -1.27
C LEU A 179 -11.37 5.70 -1.79
N ARG A 180 -12.61 5.88 -1.30
CA ARG A 180 -13.45 7.03 -1.61
C ARG A 180 -12.79 8.33 -1.14
N LEU A 181 -12.40 8.40 0.13
CA LEU A 181 -11.71 9.57 0.70
C LEU A 181 -10.43 9.89 -0.06
N GLN A 182 -9.69 8.85 -0.47
CA GLN A 182 -8.51 9.00 -1.30
C GLN A 182 -8.85 9.64 -2.65
N SER A 183 -9.90 9.16 -3.32
CA SER A 183 -10.33 9.68 -4.63
C SER A 183 -10.81 11.13 -4.58
N GLU A 184 -11.46 11.54 -3.48
CA GLU A 184 -12.02 12.88 -3.31
C GLU A 184 -10.98 13.90 -2.84
N LEU A 185 -10.10 13.51 -1.90
CA LEU A 185 -9.26 14.45 -1.15
C LEU A 185 -7.76 14.30 -1.41
N ARG A 186 -7.34 13.21 -2.07
CA ARG A 186 -5.92 12.90 -2.36
C ARG A 186 -5.03 13.10 -1.14
N LYS A 187 -5.41 12.48 -0.02
CA LYS A 187 -4.60 12.50 1.21
C LYS A 187 -3.36 11.63 1.05
N THR A 188 -2.30 11.92 1.79
CA THR A 188 -1.13 11.02 1.83
C THR A 188 -1.38 9.94 2.88
N VAL A 189 -1.42 8.68 2.48
CA VAL A 189 -1.73 7.57 3.38
C VAL A 189 -0.56 6.60 3.48
N VAL A 190 -0.14 6.31 4.71
CA VAL A 190 0.81 5.23 5.00
C VAL A 190 0.08 4.17 5.80
N PHE A 191 -0.06 2.99 5.21
CA PHE A 191 -0.87 1.91 5.74
C PHE A 191 0.01 0.70 6.04
N VAL A 192 -0.05 0.16 7.25
CA VAL A 192 0.68 -1.04 7.65
C VAL A 192 -0.30 -2.18 7.76
N THR A 193 0.01 -3.29 7.10
CA THR A 193 -0.75 -4.53 7.23
C THR A 193 0.18 -5.74 7.12
N HIS A 194 -0.31 -6.88 7.58
CA HIS A 194 0.28 -8.19 7.30
C HIS A 194 -0.47 -8.94 6.19
N ASP A 195 -1.59 -8.39 5.70
CA ASP A 195 -2.43 -8.99 4.68
C ASP A 195 -2.08 -8.43 3.29
N ILE A 196 -1.62 -9.32 2.40
CA ILE A 196 -1.27 -8.94 1.01
C ILE A 196 -2.49 -8.54 0.21
N ASP A 197 -3.66 -9.11 0.47
CA ASP A 197 -4.85 -8.80 -0.32
C ASP A 197 -5.33 -7.38 0.00
N GLU A 198 -5.17 -6.95 1.25
CA GLU A 198 -5.36 -5.53 1.62
C GLU A 198 -4.35 -4.63 0.92
N ALA A 199 -3.07 -5.04 0.87
CA ALA A 199 -2.02 -4.23 0.25
C ALA A 199 -2.24 -4.06 -1.26
N VAL A 200 -2.62 -5.13 -1.96
CA VAL A 200 -2.92 -5.12 -3.39
C VAL A 200 -4.17 -4.30 -3.68
N ARG A 201 -5.19 -4.40 -2.84
CA ARG A 201 -6.45 -3.66 -3.02
C ARG A 201 -6.32 -2.16 -2.75
N LEU A 202 -5.57 -1.77 -1.72
CA LEU A 202 -5.55 -0.40 -1.21
C LEU A 202 -4.35 0.42 -1.68
N GLY A 203 -3.21 -0.23 -1.96
CA GLY A 203 -1.95 0.46 -2.18
C GLY A 203 -1.76 0.92 -3.61
N ASP A 204 -1.38 2.18 -3.79
CA ASP A 204 -0.75 2.65 -5.03
C ASP A 204 0.69 2.13 -5.14
N ARG A 205 1.34 1.99 -3.98
CA ARG A 205 2.67 1.39 -3.83
C ARG A 205 2.68 0.43 -2.64
N ILE A 206 3.41 -0.67 -2.78
CA ILE A 206 3.62 -1.64 -1.70
C ILE A 206 5.12 -1.70 -1.43
N ALA A 207 5.51 -1.44 -0.18
CA ALA A 207 6.86 -1.57 0.33
C ALA A 207 6.99 -2.83 1.19
N ILE A 208 7.75 -3.81 0.71
CA ILE A 208 7.97 -5.08 1.39
C ILE A 208 9.22 -5.00 2.26
N PHE A 209 9.05 -5.28 3.54
CA PHE A 209 10.11 -5.36 4.53
C PHE A 209 10.43 -6.80 4.89
N ARG A 210 11.72 -7.10 5.07
CA ARG A 210 12.19 -8.36 5.66
C ARG A 210 12.69 -8.15 7.08
N THR A 211 12.71 -9.24 7.85
CA THR A 211 13.39 -9.34 9.14
C THR A 211 14.77 -8.64 9.09
N GLY A 212 15.08 -7.88 10.15
CA GLY A 212 16.27 -7.01 10.18
C GLY A 212 15.99 -5.55 9.82
N GLY A 213 14.78 -5.23 9.35
CA GLY A 213 14.39 -3.84 9.08
C GLY A 213 14.78 -3.34 7.70
N HIS A 214 14.99 -4.26 6.75
CA HIS A 214 15.40 -3.94 5.39
C HIS A 214 14.20 -3.86 4.44
N LEU A 215 14.16 -2.79 3.64
CA LEU A 215 13.27 -2.69 2.48
C LEU A 215 13.82 -3.59 1.36
N VAL A 216 13.00 -4.50 0.85
CA VAL A 216 13.38 -5.43 -0.21
C VAL A 216 12.91 -4.93 -1.57
N GLN A 217 11.66 -4.48 -1.66
CA GLN A 217 11.08 -3.97 -2.90
C GLN A 217 9.99 -2.95 -2.57
N CYS A 218 9.94 -1.84 -3.30
CA CYS A 218 8.84 -0.88 -3.26
C CYS A 218 8.33 -0.59 -4.67
N ALA A 219 7.16 -1.09 -5.02
CA ALA A 219 6.62 -0.98 -6.37
C ALA A 219 5.08 -0.90 -6.36
N PRO A 220 4.44 -0.45 -7.46
CA PRO A 220 3.01 -0.61 -7.65
C PRO A 220 2.58 -2.09 -7.58
N PRO A 221 1.35 -2.40 -7.15
CA PRO A 221 0.90 -3.79 -6.99
C PRO A 221 1.06 -4.65 -8.24
N ALA A 222 0.73 -4.12 -9.43
CA ALA A 222 0.84 -4.87 -10.68
C ALA A 222 2.29 -5.27 -11.02
N GLU A 223 3.24 -4.35 -10.81
CA GLU A 223 4.67 -4.58 -11.01
C GLU A 223 5.18 -5.64 -10.03
N LEU A 224 4.82 -5.48 -8.75
CA LEU A 224 5.21 -6.37 -7.66
C LEU A 224 4.73 -7.82 -7.88
N LEU A 225 3.48 -8.00 -8.33
CA LEU A 225 2.90 -9.31 -8.60
C LEU A 225 3.52 -9.99 -9.83
N ALA A 226 3.85 -9.22 -10.87
CA ALA A 226 4.42 -9.73 -12.10
C ALA A 226 5.92 -10.02 -11.99
N SER A 227 6.67 -9.16 -11.30
CA SER A 227 8.13 -9.22 -11.20
C SER A 227 8.59 -9.02 -9.75
N PRO A 228 8.43 -10.04 -8.89
CA PRO A 228 8.99 -10.01 -7.55
C PRO A 228 10.52 -9.92 -7.61
N ALA A 229 11.13 -9.15 -6.72
CA ALA A 229 12.58 -8.94 -6.70
C ALA A 229 13.36 -10.22 -6.38
N ASP A 230 12.82 -11.09 -5.52
CA ASP A 230 13.43 -12.38 -5.17
C ASP A 230 12.39 -13.42 -4.70
N ASP A 231 12.87 -14.62 -4.38
CA ASP A 231 12.04 -15.75 -3.92
C ASP A 231 11.29 -15.45 -2.62
N PHE A 232 11.80 -14.57 -1.77
CA PHE A 232 11.10 -14.17 -0.55
C PHE A 232 9.92 -13.27 -0.89
N VAL A 233 10.09 -12.29 -1.78
CA VAL A 233 8.97 -11.46 -2.25
C VAL A 233 7.94 -12.34 -2.97
N ALA A 234 8.38 -13.25 -3.84
CA ALA A 234 7.49 -14.18 -4.53
C ALA A 234 6.72 -15.07 -3.55
N GLY A 235 7.39 -15.62 -2.54
CA GLY A 235 6.77 -16.43 -1.49
C GLY A 235 5.82 -15.64 -0.60
N PHE A 236 6.15 -14.38 -0.28
CA PHE A 236 5.33 -13.50 0.54
C PHE A 236 4.03 -13.08 -0.16
N LEU A 237 4.10 -12.85 -1.48
CA LEU A 237 2.93 -12.55 -2.32
C LEU A 237 1.97 -13.74 -2.48
N GLY A 238 2.51 -14.96 -2.36
CA GLY A 238 1.78 -16.21 -2.47
C GLY A 238 1.76 -16.80 -3.88
N ALA A 239 1.16 -18.00 -4.02
CA ALA A 239 1.10 -18.71 -5.31
C ALA A 239 0.09 -18.09 -6.30
N GLU A 240 -0.94 -17.41 -5.81
CA GLU A 240 -2.09 -16.92 -6.58
C GLU A 240 -1.86 -15.53 -7.22
N ARG A 241 -0.61 -15.16 -7.53
CA ARG A 241 -0.27 -13.83 -8.09
C ARG A 241 -1.03 -13.49 -9.36
N GLY A 242 -1.25 -14.48 -10.23
CA GLY A 242 -2.04 -14.31 -11.45
C GLY A 242 -3.49 -13.90 -11.16
N LEU A 243 -4.13 -14.51 -10.16
CA LEU A 243 -5.49 -14.16 -9.74
C LEU A 243 -5.53 -12.76 -9.11
N LYS A 244 -4.51 -12.39 -8.32
CA LYS A 244 -4.39 -11.05 -7.74
C LYS A 244 -4.15 -9.96 -8.79
N LEU A 245 -3.54 -10.28 -9.93
CA LEU A 245 -3.44 -9.32 -11.04
C LEU A 245 -4.81 -9.06 -11.70
N LEU A 246 -5.69 -10.06 -11.73
CA LEU A 246 -7.04 -9.89 -12.25
C LEU A 246 -7.92 -9.00 -11.37
N SER A 247 -7.66 -8.94 -10.06
CA SER A 247 -8.40 -8.02 -9.19
C SER A 247 -8.05 -6.54 -9.43
N LEU A 248 -6.93 -6.26 -10.10
CA LEU A 248 -6.49 -4.91 -10.48
C LEU A 248 -7.01 -4.44 -11.85
N SER A 249 -7.67 -5.33 -12.59
CA SER A 249 -8.21 -5.05 -13.93
C SER A 249 -9.73 -5.10 -13.89
N THR A 250 -10.37 -4.35 -14.78
CA THR A 250 -11.83 -4.24 -14.79
C THR A 250 -12.44 -5.00 -15.96
N LEU A 251 -13.71 -5.40 -15.82
CA LEU A 251 -14.46 -6.06 -16.89
C LEU A 251 -14.62 -5.16 -18.13
N GLY A 252 -14.61 -3.84 -17.94
CA GLY A 252 -14.57 -2.83 -19.01
C GLY A 252 -13.33 -2.92 -19.90
N ASP A 253 -12.22 -3.49 -19.42
CA ASP A 253 -11.00 -3.68 -20.23
C ASP A 253 -11.19 -4.75 -21.33
N LEU A 254 -12.26 -5.55 -21.25
CA LEU A 254 -12.58 -6.61 -22.19
C LEU A 254 -13.69 -6.20 -23.18
N PRO A 255 -13.54 -6.54 -24.48
CA PRO A 255 -14.60 -6.33 -25.45
C PRO A 255 -15.81 -7.20 -25.11
N GLN A 256 -16.98 -6.57 -25.10
CA GLN A 256 -18.26 -7.22 -24.90
C GLN A 256 -18.67 -8.04 -26.13
N GLU A 257 -19.36 -9.14 -25.90
CA GLU A 257 -19.94 -10.00 -26.92
C GLU A 257 -21.48 -9.89 -26.88
N PRO A 258 -22.16 -10.09 -28.02
CA PRO A 258 -23.61 -10.22 -28.02
C PRO A 258 -24.01 -11.48 -27.24
N VAL A 259 -25.19 -11.45 -26.63
CA VAL A 259 -25.78 -12.64 -26.00
C VAL A 259 -25.96 -13.71 -27.09
N PRO A 260 -25.49 -14.95 -26.88
CA PRO A 260 -25.69 -16.03 -27.85
C PRO A 260 -27.17 -16.19 -28.19
N ALA A 261 -27.46 -16.42 -29.48
CA ALA A 261 -28.81 -16.63 -29.96
C ALA A 261 -29.37 -17.99 -29.51
N ASP A 262 -30.69 -18.14 -29.58
CA ASP A 262 -31.41 -19.38 -29.25
C ASP A 262 -30.82 -20.58 -30.02
N GLY A 263 -30.13 -21.47 -29.31
CA GLY A 263 -29.46 -22.64 -29.89
C GLY A 263 -28.42 -23.30 -28.99
N ASP A 264 -27.87 -22.57 -28.02
CA ASP A 264 -27.02 -23.15 -26.97
C ASP A 264 -27.87 -23.79 -25.86
N ARG A 265 -27.32 -24.85 -25.25
CA ARG A 265 -27.93 -25.56 -24.13
C ARG A 265 -28.37 -24.63 -23.00
N TRP A 266 -27.58 -23.60 -22.71
CA TRP A 266 -27.86 -22.64 -21.65
C TRP A 266 -28.27 -21.30 -22.22
N ARG A 267 -29.50 -20.88 -21.94
CA ARG A 267 -30.05 -19.59 -22.37
C ARG A 267 -30.11 -18.62 -21.20
N LEU A 268 -29.62 -17.40 -21.41
CA LEU A 268 -29.81 -16.31 -20.45
C LEU A 268 -31.23 -15.75 -20.60
N VAL A 269 -32.03 -15.84 -19.53
CA VAL A 269 -33.41 -15.32 -19.49
C VAL A 269 -33.39 -13.92 -18.91
N THR A 270 -34.08 -12.99 -19.56
CA THR A 270 -34.20 -11.59 -19.12
C THR A 270 -35.65 -11.24 -18.79
N SER A 271 -35.84 -10.19 -17.98
CA SER A 271 -37.14 -9.55 -17.73
C SER A 271 -37.60 -8.75 -18.97
N GLU A 272 -38.84 -8.26 -18.95
CA GLU A 272 -39.34 -7.33 -19.97
C GLU A 272 -38.52 -6.02 -20.04
N ARG A 273 -37.85 -5.67 -18.94
CA ARG A 273 -36.96 -4.50 -18.85
C ARG A 273 -35.53 -4.81 -19.31
N GLY A 274 -35.24 -6.05 -19.70
CA GLY A 274 -33.91 -6.49 -20.13
C GLY A 274 -32.95 -6.83 -18.98
N GLU A 275 -33.44 -6.97 -17.75
CA GLU A 275 -32.61 -7.37 -16.60
C GLU A 275 -32.40 -8.90 -16.63
N PRO A 276 -31.17 -9.40 -16.40
CA PRO A 276 -30.91 -10.84 -16.36
C PRO A 276 -31.56 -11.50 -15.13
N LEU A 277 -32.41 -12.50 -15.38
CA LEU A 277 -33.14 -13.26 -14.35
C LEU A 277 -32.45 -14.58 -13.98
N GLY A 278 -31.75 -15.21 -14.92
CA GLY A 278 -31.03 -16.47 -14.68
C GLY A 278 -30.77 -17.29 -15.93
N TRP A 279 -30.07 -18.40 -15.76
CA TRP A 279 -29.75 -19.35 -16.83
C TRP A 279 -30.79 -20.47 -16.89
N ARG A 280 -31.24 -20.81 -18.09
CA ARG A 280 -32.17 -21.93 -18.34
C ARG A 280 -31.53 -23.00 -19.20
N ASP A 281 -31.67 -24.27 -18.79
CA ASP A 281 -31.29 -25.43 -19.61
C ASP A 281 -32.37 -25.66 -20.68
N ALA A 282 -32.13 -25.19 -21.90
CA ALA A 282 -33.06 -25.30 -23.02
C ALA A 282 -33.12 -26.71 -23.62
N GLU A 283 -32.09 -27.55 -23.38
CA GLU A 283 -32.04 -28.94 -23.85
C GLU A 283 -32.41 -29.96 -22.76
N GLY A 284 -32.66 -29.48 -21.53
CA GLY A 284 -33.07 -30.31 -20.40
C GLY A 284 -34.48 -30.89 -20.56
N PRO A 285 -34.81 -31.96 -19.80
CA PRO A 285 -36.12 -32.64 -19.90
C PRO A 285 -37.32 -31.75 -19.57
N GLU A 286 -37.09 -30.66 -18.84
CA GLU A 286 -38.12 -29.67 -18.47
C GLU A 286 -38.21 -28.49 -19.47
N GLY A 287 -37.22 -28.32 -20.35
CA GLY A 287 -37.15 -27.25 -21.35
C GLY A 287 -37.48 -25.87 -20.79
N ASP A 288 -38.49 -25.21 -21.37
CA ASP A 288 -38.95 -23.88 -20.93
C ASP A 288 -39.53 -23.82 -19.51
N ARG A 289 -39.84 -24.97 -18.90
CA ARG A 289 -40.32 -25.06 -17.52
C ARG A 289 -39.20 -25.27 -16.51
N ALA A 290 -37.96 -25.45 -16.95
CA ALA A 290 -36.82 -25.64 -16.06
C ALA A 290 -36.64 -24.42 -15.14
N PRO A 291 -36.29 -24.65 -13.85
CA PRO A 291 -35.98 -23.57 -12.93
C PRO A 291 -34.78 -22.77 -13.43
N LEU A 292 -34.79 -21.47 -13.18
CA LEU A 292 -33.65 -20.61 -13.50
C LEU A 292 -32.51 -20.87 -12.50
N LEU A 293 -31.34 -21.18 -13.02
CA LEU A 293 -30.11 -21.11 -12.25
C LEU A 293 -29.74 -19.64 -12.02
N PRO A 294 -29.21 -19.31 -10.83
CA PRO A 294 -28.87 -17.93 -10.51
C PRO A 294 -27.82 -17.38 -11.48
N VAL A 295 -27.94 -16.10 -11.79
CA VAL A 295 -26.95 -15.31 -12.50
C VAL A 295 -26.61 -14.09 -11.66
N ARG A 296 -25.32 -13.79 -11.51
CA ARG A 296 -24.88 -12.53 -10.93
C ARG A 296 -24.33 -11.67 -12.06
N ALA A 297 -25.16 -10.73 -12.52
CA ALA A 297 -24.72 -9.78 -13.52
C ALA A 297 -23.69 -8.80 -12.96
N LEU A 298 -22.69 -8.48 -13.79
CA LEU A 298 -21.58 -7.60 -13.44
C LEU A 298 -21.61 -6.33 -14.28
N ARG A 299 -21.10 -5.24 -13.71
CA ARG A 299 -20.89 -3.97 -14.38
C ARG A 299 -19.44 -3.90 -14.89
N ASP A 300 -19.20 -2.98 -15.81
CA ASP A 300 -17.85 -2.78 -16.37
C ASP A 300 -16.80 -2.39 -15.33
N GLY A 301 -17.22 -1.78 -14.22
CA GLY A 301 -16.34 -1.46 -13.09
C GLY A 301 -16.00 -2.64 -12.17
N ASP A 302 -16.66 -3.80 -12.33
CA ASP A 302 -16.34 -4.98 -11.53
C ASP A 302 -14.99 -5.59 -11.95
N SER A 303 -14.31 -6.24 -11.00
CA SER A 303 -12.98 -6.80 -11.24
C SER A 303 -13.02 -8.03 -12.16
N LEU A 304 -11.95 -8.25 -12.92
CA LEU A 304 -11.82 -9.47 -13.73
C LEU A 304 -11.72 -10.74 -12.89
N LEU A 305 -11.28 -10.65 -11.63
CA LEU A 305 -11.33 -11.78 -10.70
C LEU A 305 -12.78 -12.17 -10.39
N THR A 306 -13.65 -11.19 -10.16
CA THR A 306 -15.09 -11.43 -9.97
C THR A 306 -15.74 -11.98 -11.25
N ALA A 307 -15.33 -11.47 -12.42
CA ALA A 307 -15.79 -12.00 -13.69
C ALA A 307 -15.33 -13.45 -13.91
N LEU A 308 -14.09 -13.79 -13.54
CA LEU A 308 -13.59 -15.16 -13.63
C LEU A 308 -14.40 -16.10 -12.71
N ASP A 309 -14.63 -15.71 -11.47
CA ASP A 309 -15.45 -16.45 -10.50
C ASP A 309 -16.87 -16.69 -11.03
N GLU A 310 -17.51 -15.64 -11.55
CA GLU A 310 -18.84 -15.75 -12.17
C GLU A 310 -18.82 -16.62 -13.42
N SER A 311 -17.76 -16.59 -14.22
CA SER A 311 -17.62 -17.45 -15.40
C SER A 311 -17.47 -18.94 -15.04
N LEU A 312 -17.00 -19.26 -13.85
CA LEU A 312 -16.89 -20.63 -13.34
C LEU A 312 -18.22 -21.12 -12.74
N ALA A 313 -18.96 -20.22 -12.09
CA ALA A 313 -20.31 -20.52 -11.58
C ALA A 313 -21.36 -20.59 -12.71
N SER A 314 -21.15 -19.84 -13.79
CA SER A 314 -22.02 -19.81 -14.96
C SER A 314 -21.98 -21.15 -15.70
N PRO A 315 -23.14 -21.80 -15.91
CA PRO A 315 -23.18 -23.09 -16.62
C PRO A 315 -22.84 -22.94 -18.11
N ALA A 316 -22.97 -21.72 -18.67
CA ALA A 316 -22.57 -21.38 -20.04
C ALA A 316 -21.11 -20.95 -20.15
N GLY A 317 -20.39 -20.74 -19.03
CA GLY A 317 -19.06 -20.13 -19.05
C GLY A 317 -19.07 -18.65 -19.46
N LEU A 318 -20.23 -18.00 -19.38
CA LEU A 318 -20.45 -16.61 -19.80
C LEU A 318 -20.80 -15.74 -18.60
N VAL A 319 -20.25 -14.53 -18.58
CA VAL A 319 -20.55 -13.49 -17.59
C VAL A 319 -21.55 -12.51 -18.20
N ALA A 320 -22.71 -12.34 -17.58
CA ALA A 320 -23.69 -11.33 -17.99
C ALA A 320 -23.22 -9.93 -17.59
N ARG A 321 -23.23 -8.99 -18.54
CA ARG A 321 -22.83 -7.58 -18.34
C ARG A 321 -24.05 -6.67 -18.33
N VAL A 322 -24.11 -5.76 -17.36
CA VAL A 322 -25.21 -4.81 -17.20
C VAL A 322 -24.72 -3.38 -17.05
N ASP A 323 -25.58 -2.44 -17.39
CA ASP A 323 -25.37 -1.01 -17.15
C ASP A 323 -25.66 -0.59 -15.68
N ALA A 324 -25.72 0.72 -15.45
CA ALA A 324 -26.03 1.27 -14.13
C ALA A 324 -27.46 0.94 -13.67
N ASP A 325 -28.40 0.81 -14.59
CA ASP A 325 -29.81 0.51 -14.34
C ASP A 325 -30.07 -1.00 -14.21
N GLY A 326 -29.05 -1.84 -14.44
CA GLY A 326 -29.15 -3.29 -14.34
C GLY A 326 -29.63 -3.96 -15.64
N VAL A 327 -29.71 -3.20 -16.72
CA VAL A 327 -30.14 -3.70 -18.04
C VAL A 327 -28.97 -4.41 -18.70
N LEU A 328 -29.24 -5.59 -19.27
CA LEU A 328 -28.25 -6.41 -19.95
C LEU A 328 -27.70 -5.67 -21.18
N THR A 329 -26.39 -5.45 -21.20
CA THR A 329 -25.68 -4.88 -22.34
C THR A 329 -25.14 -5.98 -23.24
N GLY A 330 -24.65 -7.08 -22.67
CA GLY A 330 -24.08 -8.22 -23.40
C GLY A 330 -23.44 -9.25 -22.47
N VAL A 331 -22.48 -10.02 -22.99
CA VAL A 331 -21.75 -11.04 -22.22
C VAL A 331 -20.23 -10.96 -22.43
N THR A 332 -19.48 -11.59 -21.55
CA THR A 332 -18.05 -11.88 -21.75
C THR A 332 -17.80 -13.36 -21.49
N GLY A 333 -17.21 -14.08 -22.46
CA GLY A 333 -16.82 -15.48 -22.29
C GLY A 333 -15.56 -15.70 -21.44
N ARG A 334 -15.54 -16.84 -20.73
CA ARG A 334 -14.40 -17.29 -19.90
C ARG A 334 -13.07 -17.31 -20.65
N GLU A 335 -13.07 -17.72 -21.92
CA GLU A 335 -11.85 -17.79 -22.73
C GLU A 335 -11.19 -16.41 -22.90
N ARG A 336 -11.99 -15.35 -23.08
CA ARG A 336 -11.47 -13.97 -23.19
C ARG A 336 -10.86 -13.48 -21.88
N ILE A 337 -11.49 -13.81 -20.75
CA ILE A 337 -10.97 -13.47 -19.42
C ILE A 337 -9.61 -14.15 -19.22
N HIS A 338 -9.51 -15.43 -19.56
CA HIS A 338 -8.27 -16.20 -19.45
C HIS A 338 -7.16 -15.70 -20.39
N GLU A 339 -7.46 -15.43 -21.66
CA GLU A 339 -6.50 -14.90 -22.62
C GLU A 339 -5.94 -13.54 -22.17
N PHE A 340 -6.83 -12.66 -21.69
CA PHE A 340 -6.44 -11.36 -21.17
C PHE A 340 -5.58 -11.45 -19.92
N ALA A 341 -5.88 -12.38 -19.00
CA ALA A 341 -5.06 -12.65 -17.82
C ALA A 341 -3.61 -12.94 -18.21
N GLY A 342 -3.42 -13.82 -19.21
CA GLY A 342 -2.09 -14.17 -19.73
C GLY A 342 -1.36 -12.98 -20.34
N ARG A 343 -2.05 -12.14 -21.13
CA ARG A 343 -1.46 -10.93 -21.73
C ARG A 343 -1.05 -9.90 -20.69
N ARG A 344 -1.93 -9.58 -19.73
CA ARG A 344 -1.63 -8.61 -18.65
C ARG A 344 -0.45 -9.04 -17.80
N HIS A 345 -0.34 -10.33 -17.48
CA HIS A 345 0.80 -10.85 -16.75
C HIS A 345 2.11 -10.64 -17.51
N ALA A 346 2.12 -10.94 -18.82
CA ALA A 346 3.30 -10.72 -19.66
C ALA A 346 3.66 -9.24 -19.84
N GLU A 347 2.66 -8.35 -19.98
CA GLU A 347 2.86 -6.91 -20.08
C GLU A 347 3.45 -6.30 -18.81
N ALA A 348 2.87 -6.63 -17.65
CA ALA A 348 3.37 -6.17 -16.36
C ALA A 348 4.81 -6.65 -16.11
N GLY A 349 5.12 -7.90 -16.47
CA GLY A 349 6.49 -8.43 -16.38
C GLY A 349 7.48 -7.70 -17.29
N ARG A 350 7.09 -7.37 -18.53
CA ARG A 350 7.95 -6.60 -19.46
C ARG A 350 8.19 -5.17 -18.97
N ALA A 351 7.16 -4.49 -18.47
CA ALA A 351 7.29 -3.13 -17.96
C ALA A 351 8.24 -3.08 -16.76
N ALA A 352 8.14 -4.05 -15.84
CA ALA A 352 9.05 -4.18 -14.72
C ALA A 352 10.50 -4.43 -15.16
N ALA A 353 10.71 -5.35 -16.13
CA ALA A 353 12.04 -5.65 -16.64
C ALA A 353 12.71 -4.44 -17.31
N LEU A 354 11.96 -3.64 -18.06
CA LEU A 354 12.48 -2.43 -18.69
C LEU A 354 12.91 -1.39 -17.65
N LYS A 355 12.09 -1.20 -16.61
CA LYS A 355 12.40 -0.26 -15.52
C LYS A 355 13.63 -0.68 -14.73
N ASN A 356 13.75 -1.96 -14.37
CA ASN A 356 14.93 -2.49 -13.69
C ASN A 356 16.20 -2.33 -14.54
N ALA A 357 16.10 -2.47 -15.86
CA ALA A 357 17.23 -2.24 -16.77
C ALA A 357 17.65 -0.76 -16.82
N THR A 358 16.68 0.17 -16.78
CA THR A 358 16.96 1.61 -16.68
C THR A 358 17.62 1.97 -15.35
N GLU A 359 17.08 1.49 -14.22
CA GLU A 359 17.64 1.75 -12.89
C GLU A 359 19.06 1.18 -12.74
N ALA A 360 19.33 0.00 -13.29
CA ALA A 360 20.68 -0.58 -13.32
C ALA A 360 21.65 0.25 -14.18
N ALA A 361 21.20 0.79 -15.32
CA ALA A 361 22.02 1.63 -16.18
C ALA A 361 22.32 3.00 -15.54
N GLU A 362 21.38 3.56 -14.78
CA GLU A 362 21.58 4.80 -14.01
C GLU A 362 22.56 4.60 -12.85
N ALA A 363 22.45 3.48 -12.11
CA ALA A 363 23.39 3.13 -11.04
C ALA A 363 24.82 2.90 -11.56
N ASP A 364 24.98 2.18 -12.68
CA ASP A 364 26.28 2.00 -13.35
C ASP A 364 26.85 3.33 -13.87
N GLY A 365 25.98 4.27 -14.26
CA GLY A 365 26.36 5.61 -14.70
C GLY A 365 26.86 6.50 -13.55
N GLU A 366 26.20 6.47 -12.39
CA GLU A 366 26.63 7.16 -11.17
C GLU A 366 27.93 6.57 -10.60
N GLU A 367 28.10 5.24 -10.62
CA GLU A 367 29.36 4.60 -10.20
C GLU A 367 30.52 4.96 -11.13
N ARG A 368 30.28 5.06 -12.45
CA ARG A 368 31.30 5.53 -13.40
C ARG A 368 31.64 7.00 -13.22
N ALA A 369 30.64 7.88 -13.05
CA ALA A 369 30.85 9.31 -12.83
C ALA A 369 31.63 9.58 -11.53
N THR A 370 31.31 8.86 -10.44
CA THR A 370 32.05 8.97 -9.17
C THR A 370 33.47 8.40 -9.26
N SER A 371 33.71 7.36 -10.10
CA SER A 371 35.05 6.84 -10.37
C SER A 371 35.90 7.76 -11.27
N ASP A 372 35.28 8.46 -12.22
CA ASP A 372 35.95 9.42 -13.11
C ASP A 372 36.28 10.72 -12.36
N GLU A 373 35.40 11.19 -11.46
CA GLU A 373 35.68 12.32 -10.56
C GLU A 373 36.81 12.00 -9.56
N ALA A 374 36.84 10.77 -9.02
CA ALA A 374 37.93 10.31 -8.16
C ALA A 374 39.28 10.20 -8.92
N SER A 375 39.23 9.81 -10.20
CA SER A 375 40.42 9.71 -11.07
C SER A 375 40.93 11.09 -11.47
N GLN A 376 40.05 12.03 -11.83
CA GLN A 376 40.43 13.43 -12.13
C GLN A 376 40.96 14.16 -10.88
N ALA A 377 40.41 13.89 -9.69
CA ALA A 377 40.94 14.45 -8.44
C ALA A 377 42.32 13.88 -8.06
N ALA A 378 42.65 12.67 -8.50
CA ALA A 378 43.97 12.06 -8.34
C ALA A 378 44.99 12.61 -9.35
N GLU A 379 44.60 12.83 -10.61
CA GLU A 379 45.45 13.47 -11.63
C GLU A 379 45.77 14.93 -11.28
N THR A 380 44.78 15.69 -10.78
CA THR A 380 45.01 17.08 -10.34
C THR A 380 45.92 17.19 -9.10
N ARG A 381 46.03 16.13 -8.30
CA ARG A 381 47.00 16.04 -7.19
C ARG A 381 48.38 15.56 -7.65
N GLY A 382 48.48 14.80 -8.73
CA GLY A 382 49.74 14.38 -9.33
C GLY A 382 50.50 15.51 -10.04
N GLU A 383 49.79 16.47 -10.64
CA GLU A 383 50.41 17.64 -11.28
C GLU A 383 50.91 18.72 -10.30
N ALA A 384 50.51 18.68 -9.02
CA ALA A 384 51.00 19.61 -8.01
C ALA A 384 52.32 19.19 -7.34
N ASP A 385 52.74 17.92 -7.50
CA ASP A 385 53.95 17.36 -6.86
C ASP A 385 55.16 17.25 -7.82
N ASP A 386 55.02 17.58 -9.12
CA ASP A 386 56.13 17.51 -10.10
C ASP A 386 56.82 18.88 -10.37
N GLU A 387 56.36 19.97 -9.75
CA GLU A 387 57.07 21.26 -9.72
C GLU A 387 57.77 21.49 -8.37
N GLY A 388 58.78 20.68 -8.08
CA GLY A 388 59.75 21.09 -7.06
C GLY A 388 60.57 19.98 -6.46
N THR A 389 61.56 19.45 -7.18
CA THR A 389 62.87 19.10 -6.58
C THR A 389 63.91 18.93 -7.69
N GLN A 390 64.67 20.00 -7.98
CA GLN A 390 66.03 19.89 -8.49
C GLN A 390 66.98 20.62 -7.54
N GLY A 391 67.99 19.88 -7.04
CA GLY A 391 69.26 20.45 -6.60
C GLY A 391 69.58 20.34 -5.10
N SER A 392 70.29 19.29 -4.71
CA SER A 392 71.72 19.39 -4.35
C SER A 392 72.22 18.08 -3.71
N ALA A 393 73.38 17.65 -4.16
CA ALA A 393 74.11 16.48 -3.68
C ALA A 393 75.47 16.90 -3.11
N GLY A 394 75.93 16.16 -2.10
CA GLY A 394 77.29 16.13 -1.56
C GLY A 394 77.39 16.74 -0.16
N SER A 395 78.01 16.14 0.85
CA SER A 395 78.79 14.91 1.02
C SER A 395 79.21 14.83 2.51
N ASP A 396 79.80 13.69 2.90
CA ASP A 396 80.51 13.38 4.17
C ASP A 396 79.61 12.95 5.35
N ASP A 397 79.56 11.67 5.75
CA ASP A 397 80.60 10.72 6.19
C ASP A 397 81.12 11.00 7.61
N THR A 398 80.53 10.38 8.63
CA THR A 398 81.17 9.36 9.52
C THR A 398 80.26 8.95 10.70
N PRO A 399 80.47 7.76 11.30
CA PRO A 399 79.48 7.02 12.09
C PRO A 399 79.73 7.09 13.61
N VAL A 400 78.81 6.51 14.41
CA VAL A 400 79.08 5.53 15.49
C VAL A 400 77.88 5.40 16.46
N SER A 401 77.68 4.16 16.90
CA SER A 401 77.00 3.68 18.13
C SER A 401 75.48 3.56 18.18
N ASP A 402 75.03 2.37 17.74
CA ASP A 402 74.16 1.43 18.48
C ASP A 402 74.64 1.25 19.97
N PRO A 403 73.91 0.62 20.92
CA PRO A 403 72.73 -0.22 20.70
C PRO A 403 71.63 -0.18 21.80
N SER A 404 70.59 -0.99 21.55
CA SER A 404 69.86 -1.80 22.55
C SER A 404 68.80 -1.06 23.39
N VAL A 405 67.67 -1.63 23.82
CA VAL A 405 67.29 -3.00 24.18
C VAL A 405 65.76 -3.15 24.03
N THR A 406 65.35 -4.33 23.61
CA THR A 406 64.04 -5.01 23.73
C THR A 406 63.17 -4.72 24.97
N ALA A 407 61.85 -4.68 24.77
CA ALA A 407 60.88 -5.60 25.37
C ALA A 407 59.54 -5.49 24.63
#